data_AF-A0A967F5Z8-F1
#
_entry.id   AF-A0A967F5Z8-F1
#
_cell.length_a   1.000
_cell.length_b   1.000
_cell.length_c   1.000
_cell.angle_alpha   90.00
_cell.angle_beta   90.00
_cell.angle_gamma   90.00
#
_symmetry.space_group_name_H-M   'P 1'
#
loop_
_entity.id
_entity.type
_entity.pdbx_description
1 polymer ?
#
loop_
_entity_poly.entity_id
_entity_poly.type
_entity_poly.pdbx_seq_one_letter_code
_entity_poly.pdbx_strand_id
1 'polypeptide(L)' 'MAATSAGDYEAALEEFRPLAEEGDPVAQNALGVFYTHGLGVPVDPRQGVEWFLQSA' A
#
# COMPACT_ATOMS: atom_id res chain seq x y z
N MET A 1 -16.21 -15.46 -10.24
CA MET A 1 -15.52 -14.28 -10.80
C MET A 1 -14.83 -13.57 -9.65
N ALA A 2 -13.54 -13.82 -9.43
CA ALA A 2 -12.75 -13.22 -8.34
C ALA A 2 -11.40 -12.75 -8.90
N ALA A 3 -11.46 -12.03 -10.02
CA ALA A 3 -10.30 -11.48 -10.72
C ALA A 3 -10.30 -9.95 -10.75
N THR A 4 -11.22 -9.29 -10.03
CA THR A 4 -11.32 -7.83 -9.99
C THR A 4 -10.41 -7.20 -8.95
N SER A 5 -10.08 -7.88 -7.86
CA SER A 5 -9.35 -7.23 -6.75
C SER A 5 -7.87 -7.00 -7.01
N ALA A 6 -7.16 -7.93 -7.67
CA ALA A 6 -5.70 -7.80 -7.83
C ALA A 6 -5.29 -6.60 -8.70
N GLY A 7 -5.97 -6.40 -9.84
CA GLY A 7 -5.66 -5.28 -10.74
C GLY A 7 -6.05 -3.91 -10.17
N ASP A 8 -7.13 -3.84 -9.39
CA ASP A 8 -7.55 -2.60 -8.72
C ASP A 8 -6.55 -2.22 -7.60
N TYR A 9 -5.95 -3.20 -6.92
CA TYR A 9 -4.94 -2.93 -5.89
C TYR A 9 -3.59 -2.50 -6.46
N GLU A 10 -3.17 -3.06 -7.61
CA GLU A 10 -1.97 -2.60 -8.31
C GLU A 10 -2.11 -1.14 -8.77
N ALA A 11 -3.25 -0.78 -9.35
CA ALA A 11 -3.52 0.61 -9.74
C ALA A 11 -3.56 1.55 -8.53
N ALA A 12 -4.21 1.14 -7.43
CA ALA A 12 -4.23 1.92 -6.20
C ALA A 12 -2.82 2.12 -5.62
N LEU A 13 -1.96 1.11 -5.68
CA LEU A 13 -0.56 1.20 -5.25
C LEU A 13 0.23 2.24 -6.08
N GLU A 14 0.00 2.29 -7.39
CA GLU A 14 0.64 3.30 -8.24
C GLU A 14 0.17 4.72 -7.93
N GLU A 15 -1.09 4.92 -7.53
CA GLU A 15 -1.62 6.23 -7.10
C GLU A 15 -1.15 6.62 -5.69
N PHE A 16 -1.11 5.69 -4.73
CA PHE A 16 -0.74 5.98 -3.35
C PHE A 16 0.77 6.10 -3.14
N ARG A 17 1.60 5.44 -3.95
CA ARG A 17 3.07 5.53 -3.85
C ARG A 17 3.60 6.97 -3.89
N PRO A 18 3.30 7.81 -4.91
CA PRO A 18 3.78 9.18 -4.93
C PRO A 18 3.23 10.02 -3.77
N LEU A 19 1.96 9.84 -3.40
CA LEU A 19 1.35 10.56 -2.27
C LEU A 19 2.06 10.21 -0.94
N ALA A 20 2.39 8.93 -0.74
CA ALA A 20 3.09 8.48 0.45
C ALA A 20 4.54 8.99 0.48
N GLU A 21 5.19 9.11 -0.68
CA GLU A 21 6.51 9.72 -0.84
C GLU A 21 6.48 11.24 -0.60
N GLU A 22 5.37 11.92 -0.92
CA GLU A 22 5.12 13.33 -0.58
C GLU A 22 4.81 13.56 0.90
N GLY A 23 4.64 12.48 1.69
CA GLY A 23 4.36 12.57 3.11
C GLY A 23 2.88 12.54 3.47
N ASP A 24 2.00 12.14 2.56
CA ASP A 24 0.57 11.98 2.87
C ASP A 24 0.37 10.78 3.83
N PRO A 25 -0.13 11.03 5.06
CA PRO A 25 -0.27 9.97 6.06
C PRO A 25 -1.36 8.95 5.68
N VAL A 26 -2.38 9.34 4.91
CA VAL A 26 -3.41 8.41 4.44
C VAL A 26 -2.81 7.43 3.44
N ALA A 27 -2.00 7.94 2.51
CA ALA A 27 -1.30 7.13 1.52
C ALA A 27 -0.27 6.20 2.16
N GLN A 28 0.51 6.69 3.12
CA GLN A 28 1.48 5.88 3.86
C GLN A 28 0.78 4.75 4.65
N ASN A 29 -0.32 5.05 5.34
CA ASN A 29 -1.13 4.03 6.00
C ASN A 29 -1.71 3.01 5.01
N ALA A 30 -2.17 3.47 3.84
CA ALA A 30 -2.68 2.60 2.79
C ALA A 30 -1.59 1.64 2.27
N LEU A 31 -0.40 2.16 1.93
CA LEU A 31 0.76 1.34 1.54
C LEU A 31 1.13 0.33 2.62
N GLY A 32 1.09 0.74 3.89
CA GLY A 32 1.26 -0.14 5.04
C GLY A 32 0.33 -1.35 4.96
N VAL A 33 -0.97 -1.12 4.72
CA VAL A 33 -1.97 -2.19 4.57
C VAL A 33 -1.70 -3.06 3.33
N PHE A 34 -1.38 -2.46 2.17
CA PHE A 34 -1.11 -3.19 0.93
C PHE A 34 0.04 -4.20 1.11
N TYR A 35 1.16 -3.76 1.67
CA TYR A 35 2.32 -4.62 1.91
C TYR A 35 2.07 -5.64 3.03
N THR A 36 1.33 -5.29 4.08
CA THR A 36 1.07 -6.23 5.18
C THR A 36 0.10 -7.35 4.77
N HIS A 37 -0.87 -7.06 3.91
CA HIS A 37 -1.92 -8.00 3.49
C HIS A 37 -1.66 -8.62 2.11
N GLY A 38 -0.66 -8.16 1.37
CA GLY A 38 -0.34 -8.65 0.03
C GLY A 38 -1.42 -8.32 -0.99
N LEU A 39 -1.97 -7.10 -0.92
CA LEU A 39 -3.01 -6.63 -1.83
C LEU A 39 -2.33 -6.01 -3.06
N GLY A 40 -2.35 -6.69 -4.20
CA GLY A 40 -1.67 -6.22 -5.42
C GLY A 40 -0.14 -6.26 -5.38
N VAL A 41 0.46 -6.50 -4.21
CA VAL A 41 1.89 -6.73 -4.02
C VAL A 41 2.14 -8.03 -3.27
N PRO A 42 3.33 -8.63 -3.38
CA PRO A 42 3.77 -9.66 -2.45
C PRO A 42 3.67 -9.19 -1.00
N VAL A 43 3.23 -10.08 -0.12
CA VAL A 43 3.19 -9.82 1.32
C VAL A 43 4.59 -9.50 1.83
N ASP A 44 4.80 -8.27 2.29
CA ASP A 44 5.99 -7.82 2.99
C ASP A 44 5.61 -6.98 4.23
N PRO A 45 5.40 -7.62 5.38
CA PRO A 45 5.03 -6.92 6.60
C PRO A 45 6.13 -6.00 7.12
N ARG A 46 7.40 -6.19 6.73
CA ARG A 46 8.48 -5.26 7.14
C ARG A 46 8.30 -3.93 6.45
N GLN A 47 8.11 -3.96 5.12
CA GLN A 47 7.83 -2.77 4.34
C GLN A 47 6.52 -2.11 4.77
N GLY A 48 5.50 -2.92 5.12
CA GLY A 48 4.25 -2.41 5.65
C GLY A 48 4.41 -1.61 6.95
N VAL A 49 5.20 -2.14 7.90
CA VAL A 49 5.52 -1.45 9.16
C VAL A 49 6.32 -0.17 8.92
N GLU A 50 7.28 -0.17 7.99
CA GLU A 50 8.03 1.05 7.64
C GLU A 50 7.08 2.16 7.18
N TRP A 51 6.13 1.87 6.30
CA TRP A 51 5.12 2.83 5.88
C TRP A 51 4.20 3.29 7.01
N PHE A 52 3.78 2.39 7.91
CA PHE A 52 3.01 2.77 9.09
C PHE A 52 3.80 3.68 10.04
N LEU A 53 5.11 3.47 10.17
CA LEU A 53 5.98 4.33 10.97
C LEU A 53 6.14 5.71 10.34
N GLN A 54 6.11 5.83 9.02
CA GLN A 54 6.14 7.14 8.34
C GLN A 54 4.81 7.88 8.48
N SER A 55 3.69 7.15 8.55
CA SER A 55 2.33 7.69 8.72
C SER A 55 2.02 8.22 10.13
N ALA A 56 2.84 7.92 11.13
CA ALA A 56 2.62 8.23 12.54
C ALA A 56 3.18 9.61 12.93
#